data_AF-C6RFJ2-F1
#
_entry.id   AF-C6RFJ2-F1
#
_cell.length_a   1.000
_cell.length_b   1.000
_cell.length_c   1.000
_cell.angle_alpha   90.00
_cell.angle_beta   90.00
_cell.angle_gamma   90.00
#
_symmetry.space_group_name_H-M   'P 1'
#
loop_
_entity.id
_entity.type
_entity.pdbx_description
1 polymer ?
#
loop_
_entity_poly.entity_id
_entity_poly.type
_entity_poly.pdbx_seq_one_letter_code
_entity_poly.pdbx_strand_id
1 'polypeptide(L)' 'MEIYANYDSLLPKGLLFSIKDIEEMNLIKSDMLKKLIYNREIEVVKIGTKNFISRQVLILFLESNTLPALN' A
#
# COMPACT_ATOMS: atom_id res chain seq x y z
N MET A 1 6.57 22.53 4.73
CA MET A 1 5.97 21.78 3.60
C MET A 1 4.86 20.95 4.19
N GLU A 2 3.62 21.16 3.74
CA GLU A 2 2.47 20.47 4.33
C GLU A 2 2.11 19.23 3.51
N ILE A 3 1.88 18.12 4.22
CA ILE A 3 1.32 16.89 3.67
C ILE A 3 -0.12 16.84 4.16
N TYR A 4 -1.07 16.94 3.23
CA TYR A 4 -2.50 16.99 3.55
C TYR A 4 -3.15 15.60 3.64
N ALA A 5 -2.51 14.57 3.10
CA ALA A 5 -3.08 13.23 3.03
C ALA A 5 -3.03 12.53 4.40
N ASN A 6 -4.20 12.15 4.92
CA ASN A 6 -4.31 11.27 6.08
C ASN A 6 -4.75 9.87 5.62
N TYR A 7 -3.80 9.00 5.31
CA TYR A 7 -4.07 7.66 4.79
C TYR A 7 -4.79 6.75 5.80
N ASP A 8 -4.66 6.99 7.11
CA ASP A 8 -5.43 6.25 8.11
C ASP A 8 -6.93 6.54 8.02
N SER A 9 -7.32 7.74 7.63
CA SER A 9 -8.73 8.08 7.39
C SER A 9 -9.23 7.62 6.02
N LEU A 10 -8.36 7.57 5.01
CA LEU A 10 -8.72 7.30 3.62
C LEU A 10 -8.80 5.81 3.29
N LEU A 11 -7.93 4.98 3.87
CA LEU A 11 -7.92 3.54 3.59
C LEU A 11 -9.02 2.81 4.35
N PRO A 12 -9.70 1.83 3.70
CA PRO A 12 -10.74 1.04 4.34
C PRO A 12 -10.23 0.34 5.59
N LYS A 13 -11.14 0.10 6.54
CA LYS A 13 -10.84 -0.67 7.73
C LYS A 13 -10.69 -2.14 7.34
N GLY A 14 -9.58 -2.74 7.74
CA GLY A 14 -9.18 -4.11 7.39
C GLY A 14 -7.77 -4.38 7.91
N LEU A 15 -7.44 -5.66 8.14
CA LEU A 15 -6.12 -6.04 8.67
C LEU A 15 -5.12 -6.29 7.53
N LEU A 16 -5.54 -7.08 6.54
CA LEU A 16 -4.74 -7.54 5.41
C LEU A 16 -5.49 -7.33 4.11
N PHE A 17 -4.78 -6.89 3.08
CA PHE A 17 -5.30 -6.71 1.73
C PHE A 17 -4.48 -7.54 0.75
N SER A 18 -5.15 -8.32 -0.09
CA SER A 18 -4.50 -9.03 -1.19
C SER A 18 -4.11 -8.06 -2.30
N ILE A 19 -3.26 -8.52 -3.22
CA ILE A 19 -2.90 -7.77 -4.44
C ILE A 19 -4.17 -7.32 -5.19
N LYS A 20 -5.18 -8.20 -5.27
CA LYS A 20 -6.44 -7.94 -5.95
C LYS A 20 -7.23 -6.83 -5.24
N ASP A 21 -7.35 -6.88 -3.91
CA ASP A 21 -8.07 -5.87 -3.13
C ASP A 21 -7.44 -4.48 -3.35
N ILE A 22 -6.11 -4.39 -3.37
CA ILE A 22 -5.34 -3.15 -3.58
C ILE A 22 -5.55 -2.58 -4.97
N GLU A 23 -5.63 -3.43 -5.99
CA GLU A 23 -5.95 -3.01 -7.36
C GLU A 23 -7.40 -2.55 -7.49
N GLU A 24 -8.36 -3.26 -6.88
CA GLU A 24 -9.79 -2.91 -6.89
C GLU A 24 -10.06 -1.58 -6.18
N MET A 25 -9.24 -1.22 -5.18
CA MET A 25 -9.25 0.10 -4.54
C MET A 25 -8.64 1.22 -5.39
N ASN A 26 -8.15 0.91 -6.60
CA ASN A 26 -7.39 1.84 -7.46
C ASN A 26 -6.16 2.46 -6.78
N LEU A 27 -5.55 1.76 -5.81
CA LEU A 27 -4.42 2.29 -5.06
C LEU A 27 -3.09 2.05 -5.80
N ILE A 28 -2.77 0.79 -6.09
CA ILE A 28 -1.57 0.39 -6.82
C ILE A 28 -1.94 -0.76 -7.77
N LYS A 29 -1.48 -0.69 -9.01
CA LYS A 29 -1.73 -1.74 -10.01
C LYS A 29 -1.05 -3.05 -9.63
N SER A 30 -1.67 -4.17 -9.98
CA SER A 30 -1.19 -5.51 -9.63
C SER A 30 0.24 -5.80 -10.09
N ASP A 31 0.63 -5.31 -11.27
CA ASP A 31 1.96 -5.50 -11.84
C ASP A 31 3.04 -4.73 -11.07
N MET A 32 2.75 -3.48 -10.69
CA MET A 32 3.62 -2.66 -9.85
C MET A 32 3.78 -3.28 -8.46
N LEU A 33 2.68 -3.73 -7.86
CA LEU A 33 2.72 -4.37 -6.54
C LEU A 33 3.59 -5.63 -6.55
N LYS A 34 3.49 -6.45 -7.60
CA LYS A 34 4.34 -7.64 -7.77
C LYS A 34 5.82 -7.28 -7.87
N LYS A 35 6.17 -6.18 -8.55
CA LYS A 35 7.56 -5.68 -8.63
C LYS A 35 8.07 -5.23 -7.26
N LEU A 36 7.29 -4.44 -6.52
CA LEU A 36 7.63 -4.01 -5.16
C LEU A 36 7.88 -5.22 -4.24
N ILE A 37 7.02 -6.24 -4.32
CA ILE A 37 7.17 -7.48 -3.53
C ILE A 37 8.44 -8.23 -3.92
N TYR A 38 8.68 -8.38 -5.23
CA TYR A 38 9.86 -9.09 -5.75
C TYR A 38 11.16 -8.39 -5.34
N ASN A 39 11.18 -7.06 -5.38
CA ASN A 39 12.32 -6.22 -5.00
C ASN A 39 12.46 -6.05 -3.48
N ARG A 40 11.53 -6.58 -2.68
CA ARG A 40 11.46 -6.40 -1.21
C ARG A 40 11.31 -4.93 -0.79
N GLU A 41 10.64 -4.14 -1.62
CA GLU A 41 10.32 -2.72 -1.39
C GLU A 41 9.00 -2.56 -0.60
N ILE A 42 8.23 -3.65 -0.43
CA ILE A 42 7.05 -3.68 0.42
C ILE A 42 6.98 -5.00 1.19
N GLU A 43 6.69 -4.91 2.48
CA GLU A 43 6.52 -6.08 3.34
C GLU A 43 5.21 -6.81 3.02
N VAL A 44 5.25 -8.15 3.03
CA VAL A 44 4.07 -8.98 2.78
C VAL A 44 3.91 -10.08 3.83
N VAL A 45 2.66 -10.41 4.12
CA VAL A 45 2.25 -11.62 4.82
C VAL A 45 1.89 -12.68 3.79
N LYS A 46 2.62 -13.79 3.80
CA LYS A 46 2.36 -14.92 2.90
C LYS A 46 1.39 -15.90 3.56
N ILE A 47 0.23 -16.12 2.92
CA ILE A 47 -0.78 -17.09 3.37
C ILE A 47 -1.00 -18.09 2.24
N GLY A 48 -0.48 -19.30 2.41
CA GLY A 48 -0.41 -20.31 1.34
C GLY A 48 0.40 -19.79 0.15
N THR A 49 -0.24 -19.73 -1.02
CA THR A 49 0.36 -19.25 -2.28
C THR A 49 0.13 -17.76 -2.55
N LYS A 50 -0.63 -17.07 -1.68
CA LYS A 50 -1.02 -15.67 -1.88
C LYS A 50 -0.22 -14.74 -0.97
N ASN A 51 0.06 -13.54 -1.48
CA ASN A 51 0.66 -12.44 -0.73
C ASN A 51 -0.42 -11.45 -0.31
N PHE A 52 -0.34 -11.00 0.92
CA PHE A 52 -1.17 -9.96 1.51
C PHE A 52 -0.28 -8.86 2.06
N ILE A 53 -0.77 -7.63 2.10
CA ILE A 53 -0.08 -6.50 2.71
C ILE A 53 -0.95 -6.02 3.86
N SER A 54 -0.32 -5.78 5.01
CA SER A 54 -1.04 -5.24 6.17
C SER A 54 -1.44 -3.80 5.92
N ARG A 55 -2.55 -3.37 6.54
CA ARG A 55 -3.00 -1.98 6.44
C ARG A 55 -1.92 -0.99 6.90
N GLN A 56 -1.20 -1.34 7.97
CA GLN A 56 -0.11 -0.51 8.48
C GLN A 56 1.01 -0.35 7.46
N VAL A 57 1.41 -1.44 6.78
CA VAL A 57 2.44 -1.38 5.74
C VAL A 57 1.98 -0.55 4.55
N LEU A 58 0.70 -0.65 4.14
CA LEU A 58 0.16 0.21 3.08
C LEU A 58 0.21 1.69 3.47
N ILE A 59 -0.18 2.05 4.70
CA ILE A 59 -0.10 3.44 5.19
C ILE A 59 1.34 3.94 5.13
N LEU A 60 2.28 3.19 5.71
CA LEU A 60 3.69 3.55 5.73
C LEU A 60 4.26 3.70 4.31
N PHE A 61 3.90 2.80 3.39
CA PHE A 61 4.31 2.89 2.00
C PHE A 61 3.77 4.15 1.32
N LEU A 62 2.50 4.51 1.54
CA LEU A 62 1.93 5.72 0.95
C LEU A 62 2.58 6.96 1.53
N GLU A 63 2.77 7.03 2.84
CA GLU A 63 3.45 8.14 3.52
C GLU A 63 4.88 8.32 2.99
N SER A 64 5.65 7.23 2.87
CA SER A 64 7.03 7.30 2.36
C SER A 64 7.12 7.70 0.89
N ASN A 65 6.06 7.45 0.11
CA ASN A 65 5.99 7.77 -1.31
C ASN A 65 5.21 9.07 -1.59
N THR A 66 4.76 9.78 -0.55
CA THR A 66 4.09 11.06 -0.70
C THR A 66 5.10 12.18 -0.76
N LEU A 67 5.16 12.86 -1.90
CA LEU A 67 5.91 14.09 -2.01
C LEU A 67 5.06 15.26 -1.48
N PRO A 68 5.62 16.10 -0.60
CA PRO A 68 4.90 17.25 -0.10
C PRO A 68 4.57 18.24 -1.23
N ALA A 69 3.46 18.96 -1.09
CA ALA A 69 3.08 19.98 -2.06
C ALA A 69 4.11 21.12 -2.07
N LEU A 70 4.56 21.51 -3.26
CA LEU A 70 5.28 22.76 -3.46
C LEU A 70 4.24 23.89 -3.46
N ASN A 71 4.45 24.90 -2.62
CA ASN A 71 3.66 26.14 -2.64
C ASN A 71 3.83 26.88 -3.97
#